data_AF-A0A5C7Q4R7-F1
#
_entry.id   AF-A0A5C7Q4R7-F1
#
_cell.length_a   1.000
_cell.length_b   1.000
_cell.length_c   1.000
_cell.angle_alpha   90.00
_cell.angle_beta   90.00
_cell.angle_gamma   90.00
#
_symmetry.space_group_name_H-M   'P 1'
#
loop_
_entity.id
_entity.type
_entity.pdbx_description
1 polymer ?
#
loop_
_entity_poly.entity_id
_entity_poly.type
_entity_poly.pdbx_seq_one_letter_code
_entity_poly.pdbx_strand_id
1 'polypeptide(L)' 'MPMRAGDSAWLVLTAGVVAYEVLSPSGELLSEAADRARAAHRVLIPAAVVYVAGHLLRVWPRRFDPLTRLAGWLR' A
#
# COMPACT_ATOMS: atom_id res chain seq x y z
N MET A 1 -26.43 7.04 -1.83
CA MET A 1 -26.10 5.76 -1.18
C MET A 1 -25.07 6.01 -0.10
N PRO A 2 -25.14 5.37 1.07
CA PRO A 2 -24.10 5.51 2.09
C PRO A 2 -22.75 5.01 1.55
N MET A 3 -21.67 5.68 1.92
CA MET A 3 -20.31 5.27 1.55
C MET A 3 -20.00 3.89 2.11
N ARG A 4 -19.38 3.02 1.30
CA ARG A 4 -18.95 1.69 1.78
C ARG A 4 -17.66 1.85 2.58
N ALA A 5 -17.44 0.95 3.54
CA ALA A 5 -16.23 0.98 4.37
C ALA A 5 -14.92 0.99 3.55
N GLY A 6 -14.89 0.27 2.43
CA GLY A 6 -13.74 0.28 1.52
C GLY A 6 -13.49 1.63 0.84
N ASP A 7 -14.55 2.37 0.50
CA ASP A 7 -14.45 3.70 -0.11
C ASP A 7 -13.89 4.71 0.92
N SER A 8 -14.39 4.64 2.16
CA SER A 8 -13.86 5.44 3.27
C SER A 8 -12.39 5.14 3.56
N ALA A 9 -11.98 3.86 3.52
CA ALA A 9 -10.60 3.47 3.71
C ALA A 9 -9.66 4.08 2.65
N TRP A 10 -10.07 4.07 1.38
CA TRP A 10 -9.31 4.71 0.30
C TRP A 10 -9.15 6.21 0.51
N LEU A 11 -10.21 6.90 0.94
CA LEU A 11 -10.16 8.33 1.22
C LEU A 11 -9.18 8.64 2.36
N VAL A 12 -9.26 7.88 3.46
CA VAL A 12 -8.37 8.07 4.61
C VAL A 12 -6.91 7.84 4.23
N LEU A 13 -6.61 6.75 3.52
CA LEU A 13 -5.24 6.43 3.09
C LEU A 13 -4.69 7.50 2.14
N THR A 14 -5.48 7.91 1.14
CA THR A 14 -5.07 8.95 0.19
C THR A 14 -4.83 10.29 0.89
N ALA A 15 -5.76 10.70 1.76
CA ALA A 15 -5.63 11.93 2.51
C ALA A 15 -4.40 11.90 3.44
N GLY A 16 -4.13 10.77 4.08
CA GLY A 16 -2.93 10.59 4.92
C GLY A 16 -1.63 10.72 4.12
N VAL A 17 -1.55 10.10 2.94
CA VAL A 17 -0.40 10.25 2.03
C VAL A 17 -0.22 11.70 1.63
N VAL A 18 -1.27 12.37 1.14
CA VAL A 18 -1.19 13.78 0.72
C VAL A 18 -0.77 14.68 1.88
N ALA A 19 -1.38 14.51 3.05
CA ALA A 19 -1.05 15.31 4.23
C ALA A 19 0.41 15.12 4.63
N TYR A 20 0.92 13.89 4.62
CA TYR A 20 2.32 13.62 4.93
C TYR A 20 3.25 14.27 3.91
N GLU A 21 3.03 14.05 2.61
CA GLU A 21 3.89 14.59 1.55
C GLU A 21 3.96 16.13 1.58
N VAL A 22 2.84 16.81 1.84
CA VAL A 22 2.78 18.28 1.92
C VAL A 22 3.49 18.83 3.16
N LEU A 23 3.43 18.11 4.28
CA LEU A 23 3.98 18.56 5.56
C LEU A 23 5.40 18.03 5.81
N SER A 24 5.95 17.22 4.91
CA SER A 24 7.21 16.53 5.16
C SER A 24 8.40 17.50 5.14
N PRO A 25 9.38 17.34 6.05
CA PRO A 25 10.67 18.00 5.94
C PRO A 25 11.36 17.66 4.61
N SER A 26 12.26 18.54 4.16
CA SER A 26 13.09 18.26 2.99
C SER A 26 13.89 16.98 3.17
N GLY A 27 13.82 16.06 2.20
CA GLY A 27 14.51 14.76 2.25
C GLY A 27 13.72 13.63 2.93
N GLU A 28 12.52 13.91 3.44
CA GLU A 28 11.66 12.95 4.13
C GLU A 28 10.33 12.67 3.41
N LEU A 29 10.23 12.93 2.11
CA LEU A 29 9.06 12.49 1.34
C LEU A 29 8.91 10.96 1.41
N LEU A 30 7.68 10.44 1.25
CA LEU A 30 7.49 8.98 1.26
C LEU A 30 8.25 8.31 0.12
N SER A 31 8.34 8.98 -1.02
CA SER A 31 9.15 8.54 -2.17
C SER A 31 10.64 8.47 -1.84
N GLU A 32 11.18 9.45 -1.12
CA GLU A 32 12.59 9.48 -0.71
C GLU A 32 12.90 8.41 0.35
N ALA A 33 11.99 8.22 1.31
CA ALA A 33 12.08 7.11 2.26
C ALA A 33 12.02 5.75 1.54
N ALA A 34 11.16 5.62 0.53
CA ALA A 34 11.11 4.41 -0.30
C ALA A 34 12.41 4.20 -1.09
N ASP A 35 13.05 5.26 -1.59
CA ASP A 35 14.34 5.15 -2.28
C ASP A 35 15.45 4.67 -1.33
N ARG A 36 15.51 5.18 -0.10
CA ARG A 36 16.44 4.68 0.93
C ARG A 36 16.18 3.21 1.26
N ALA A 37 14.90 2.82 1.40
CA ALA A 37 14.53 1.44 1.65
C ALA A 37 14.92 0.52 0.47
N ARG A 38 14.73 0.97 -0.78
CA ARG A 38 15.15 0.24 -1.98
C ARG A 38 16.67 0.12 -2.10
N ALA A 39 17.41 1.14 -1.68
CA ALA A 39 18.88 1.08 -1.65
C ALA A 39 19.37 -0.02 -0.71
N ALA A 40 18.75 -0.16 0.47
CA ALA A 40 19.05 -1.21 1.44
C ALA A 40 18.51 -2.60 1.03
N HIS A 41 17.36 -2.65 0.35
CA HIS A 41 16.63 -3.88 0.04
C HIS A 41 16.13 -3.91 -1.41
N ARG A 42 17.07 -4.06 -2.35
CA ARG A 42 16.86 -3.90 -3.80
C ARG A 42 15.79 -4.80 -4.43
N VAL A 43 15.52 -5.97 -3.83
CA VAL A 43 14.52 -6.93 -4.34
C VAL A 43 13.25 -6.91 -3.49
N LEU A 44 13.39 -6.89 -2.16
CA LEU A 44 12.27 -7.02 -1.24
C LEU A 44 11.27 -5.87 -1.37
N ILE A 45 11.74 -4.62 -1.44
CA ILE A 45 10.84 -3.46 -1.50
C ILE A 45 10.07 -3.42 -2.81
N PRO A 46 10.69 -3.55 -4.01
CA PRO A 46 9.93 -3.65 -5.25
C PRO A 46 8.97 -4.83 -5.28
N ALA A 47 9.39 -6.01 -4.78
CA ALA A 47 8.52 -7.17 -4.72
C ALA A 47 7.28 -6.93 -3.85
N ALA A 48 7.45 -6.30 -2.68
CA ALA A 48 6.35 -5.93 -1.80
C ALA A 48 5.38 -4.93 -2.47
N VAL A 49 5.91 -3.90 -3.13
CA VAL A 49 5.09 -2.91 -3.85
C VAL A 49 4.30 -3.57 -5.00
N VAL A 50 4.97 -4.36 -5.84
CA VAL A 50 4.32 -5.08 -6.96
C VAL A 50 3.26 -6.04 -6.43
N TYR A 51 3.55 -6.75 -5.34
CA TYR A 51 2.59 -7.63 -4.70
C TYR A 51 1.34 -6.86 -4.21
N VAL A 52 1.52 -5.78 -3.43
CA VAL A 52 0.40 -5.00 -2.90
C VAL A 52 -0.42 -4.37 -4.04
N ALA A 53 0.25 -3.80 -5.05
CA ALA A 53 -0.42 -3.24 -6.22
C ALA A 53 -1.24 -4.30 -6.97
N GLY A 54 -0.65 -5.47 -7.24
CA GLY A 54 -1.34 -6.58 -7.88
C GLY A 54 -2.50 -7.12 -7.05
N HIS A 55 -2.42 -7.09 -5.71
CA HIS A 55 -3.52 -7.49 -4.82
C HIS A 55 -4.69 -6.53 -4.96
N LEU A 56 -4.43 -5.22 -4.84
CA LEU A 56 -5.45 -4.18 -4.95
C LEU A 56 -6.10 -4.18 -6.35
N LEU A 57 -5.33 -4.43 -7.39
CA LEU A 57 -5.79 -4.54 -8.77
C LEU A 57 -6.41 -5.90 -9.12
N ARG A 58 -6.43 -6.85 -8.17
CA ARG A 58 -6.94 -8.23 -8.36
C ARG A 58 -6.24 -9.00 -9.49
N VAL A 59 -4.97 -8.69 -9.75
CA VAL A 59 -4.13 -9.39 -10.72
C VAL A 59 -3.77 -10.78 -10.19
N TRP A 60 -3.58 -10.93 -8.88
CA TRP A 60 -3.24 -12.22 -8.28
C TRP A 60 -4.45 -13.15 -8.21
N PRO A 61 -4.33 -14.40 -8.67
CA PRO A 61 -5.34 -15.42 -8.42
C PRO A 61 -5.57 -15.58 -6.91
N ARG A 62 -6.83 -15.69 -6.46
CA ARG A 62 -7.19 -15.80 -5.03
C ARG A 62 -6.38 -16.82 -4.22
N ARG A 63 -5.99 -17.94 -4.85
CA ARG A 63 -5.15 -18.99 -4.23
C ARG A 63 -3.73 -18.53 -3.88
N PHE A 64 -3.22 -17.55 -4.60
CA PHE A 64 -1.88 -16.97 -4.47
C PHE A 64 -1.91 -15.54 -3.91
N ASP A 65 -3.03 -15.15 -3.32
CA ASP A 65 -3.20 -13.86 -2.67
C ASP A 65 -3.23 -14.04 -1.14
N PRO A 66 -2.07 -14.01 -0.46
CA PRO A 66 -1.97 -14.10 0.99
C PRO A 66 -2.90 -13.15 1.75
N LEU A 67 -3.12 -11.92 1.28
CA LEU A 67 -3.96 -10.94 1.98
C LEU A 67 -5.43 -11.35 1.92
N THR A 68 -5.91 -11.79 0.76
CA THR A 68 -7.26 -12.36 0.64
C THR A 68 -7.43 -13.61 1.50
N ARG A 69 -6.42 -14.50 1.53
CA ARG A 69 -6.47 -15.71 2.36
C ARG A 69 -6.48 -15.40 3.86
N LEU A 70 -5.63 -14.47 4.30
CA LEU A 70 -5.55 -14.06 5.70
C LEU A 70 -6.86 -13.42 6.17
N ALA A 71 -7.45 -12.54 5.35
CA ALA A 71 -8.75 -11.93 5.65
C ALA A 71 -9.88 -12.96 5.78
N GLY A 72 -9.82 -14.06 5.01
CA GLY A 72 -10.75 -15.17 5.13
C GLY A 72 -10.52 -16.07 6.35
N TRP A 73 -9.31 -16.10 6.91
CA TRP A 73 -9.01 -16.84 8.14
C TRP A 73 -9.41 -16.08 9.41
N LEU A 74 -9.39 -14.75 9.36
CA LEU A 74 -9.74 -13.87 10.49
C LEU A 74 -11.24 -13.56 10.61
N ARG A 75 -12.08 -14.12 9.74
CA ARG A 75 -13.54 -13.95 9.72
C ARG A 75 -14.23 -15.29 9.89
#